data_AF-X1MN72-F1
#
_entry.id   AF-X1MN72-F1
#
_cell.length_a   1.000
_cell.length_b   1.000
_cell.length_c   1.000
_cell.angle_alpha   90.00
_cell.angle_beta   90.00
_cell.angle_gamma   90.00
#
_symmetry.space_group_name_H-M   'P 1'
#
loop_
_entity.id
_entity.type
_entity.pdbx_description
1 polymer ?
#
loop_
_entity_poly.entity_id
_entity_poly.type
_entity_poly.pdbx_seq_one_letter_code
_entity_poly.pdbx_strand_id
1 'polypeptide(L)'
;MQSVLSIARGDWGVPFWAISSTNFILRIKRKWQQIQFLDSMGFIGASIAALGNTLGIPKLPMPPQIASDSLWEEYCQRDVLVMKSGVEAFIKFVKDNDLGKFSYTIAGQSLQAYRHRFLTCNIWIHRYPDVMEAERRAYHGGRTEAFFLGEVPADKIYYLDINSMYPSVMVDRPYP
;
A
#
# COMPACT_ATOMS: atom_id res chain seq x y z
N MET A 1 -6.81 -4.17 -31.74
CA MET A 1 -6.67 -5.27 -30.74
C MET A 1 -5.44 -6.15 -31.03
N GLN A 2 -4.24 -5.57 -31.17
CA GLN A 2 -3.02 -6.28 -31.60
C GLN A 2 -1.85 -6.26 -30.58
N SER A 3 -2.01 -5.66 -29.40
CA SER A 3 -0.88 -5.47 -28.46
C SER A 3 -0.77 -6.52 -27.33
N VAL A 4 -1.71 -7.45 -27.19
CA VAL A 4 -1.72 -8.40 -26.05
C VAL A 4 -0.97 -9.72 -26.36
N LEU A 5 -0.59 -9.96 -27.62
CA LEU A 5 0.04 -11.23 -28.06
C LEU A 5 1.56 -11.33 -27.81
N SER A 6 2.23 -10.29 -27.29
CA SER A 6 3.70 -10.26 -27.19
C SER A 6 4.26 -10.92 -25.91
N ILE A 7 3.47 -11.01 -24.84
CA ILE A 7 3.92 -11.65 -23.58
C ILE A 7 3.86 -13.18 -23.70
N ALA A 8 2.90 -13.72 -24.45
CA ALA A 8 2.68 -15.16 -24.60
C ALA A 8 3.68 -15.89 -25.54
N ARG A 9 4.56 -15.16 -26.24
CA ARG A 9 5.46 -15.73 -27.26
C ARG A 9 6.95 -15.75 -26.86
N GLY A 10 7.27 -15.51 -25.58
CA GLY A 10 8.66 -15.45 -25.13
C GLY A 10 8.94 -16.35 -23.92
N ASP A 11 10.20 -16.78 -23.79
CA ASP A 11 10.72 -17.53 -22.63
C ASP A 11 10.77 -16.63 -21.37
N TRP A 12 9.61 -16.25 -20.85
CA TRP A 12 9.47 -15.48 -19.62
C TRP A 12 9.41 -16.41 -18.41
N GLY A 13 10.39 -16.27 -17.51
CA GLY A 13 10.35 -16.92 -16.20
C GLY A 13 9.59 -16.06 -15.17
N VAL A 14 9.03 -16.70 -14.15
CA VAL A 14 8.35 -16.04 -13.01
C VAL A 14 9.23 -16.12 -11.76
N PRO A 15 10.23 -15.23 -11.59
CA PRO A 15 11.12 -15.25 -10.43
C PRO A 15 10.44 -14.90 -9.11
N PHE A 16 9.27 -14.25 -9.13
CA PHE A 16 8.54 -13.89 -7.92
C PHE A 16 7.09 -13.57 -8.23
N TRP A 17 6.19 -14.04 -7.37
CA TRP A 17 4.82 -13.58 -7.30
C TRP A 17 4.32 -13.64 -5.85
N ALA A 18 3.39 -12.76 -5.52
CA ALA A 18 2.69 -12.75 -4.24
C ALA A 18 1.28 -12.19 -4.43
N ILE A 19 0.32 -12.73 -3.66
CA ILE A 19 -1.07 -12.28 -3.66
C ILE A 19 -1.58 -12.20 -2.22
N SER A 20 -2.37 -11.18 -1.94
CA SER A 20 -3.11 -10.97 -0.69
C SER A 20 -4.42 -10.25 -1.01
N SER A 21 -5.22 -9.91 0.02
CA SER A 21 -6.49 -9.19 -0.16
C SER A 21 -6.34 -7.81 -0.81
N THR A 22 -5.17 -7.17 -0.72
CA THR A 22 -4.93 -5.78 -1.16
C THR A 22 -3.68 -5.62 -2.03
N ASN A 23 -2.99 -6.72 -2.34
CA ASN A 23 -1.76 -6.68 -3.12
C ASN A 23 -1.71 -7.85 -4.08
N PHE A 24 -1.42 -7.56 -5.35
CA PHE A 24 -0.91 -8.51 -6.32
C PHE A 24 0.42 -7.99 -6.86
N ILE A 25 1.45 -8.83 -6.75
CA ILE A 25 2.79 -8.54 -7.28
C ILE A 25 3.18 -9.72 -8.17
N LEU A 26 3.50 -9.42 -9.43
CA LEU A 26 4.08 -10.39 -10.35
C LEU A 26 5.30 -9.79 -11.00
N ARG A 27 6.42 -10.52 -10.93
CA ARG A 27 7.63 -10.19 -11.66
C ARG A 27 7.88 -11.28 -12.67
N ILE A 28 7.95 -10.89 -13.94
CA ILE A 28 8.39 -11.77 -15.02
C ILE A 28 9.72 -11.28 -15.58
N LYS A 29 10.60 -12.21 -15.95
CA LYS A 29 11.94 -11.89 -16.43
C LYS A 29 12.29 -12.73 -17.65
N ARG A 30 12.98 -12.12 -18.62
CA ARG A 30 13.55 -12.77 -19.80
C ARG A 30 14.94 -12.20 -20.07
N LYS A 31 15.99 -13.02 -19.89
CA LYS A 31 17.39 -12.57 -19.97
C LYS A 31 17.63 -11.32 -19.10
N TRP A 32 17.85 -10.16 -19.73
CA TRP A 32 18.10 -8.87 -19.09
C TRP A 32 16.84 -7.99 -18.94
N GLN A 33 15.70 -8.44 -19.47
CA GLN A 33 14.43 -7.71 -19.43
C GLN A 33 13.58 -8.17 -18.28
N GLN A 34 12.92 -7.24 -17.60
CA GLN A 34 12.01 -7.52 -16.49
C GLN A 34 10.76 -6.66 -16.63
N ILE A 35 9.59 -7.28 -16.41
CA ILE A 35 8.30 -6.59 -16.31
C ILE A 35 7.75 -6.86 -14.91
N GLN A 36 7.16 -5.83 -14.31
CA GLN A 36 6.56 -5.91 -12.99
C GLN A 36 5.10 -5.47 -13.08
N PHE A 37 4.22 -6.33 -12.60
CA PHE A 37 2.81 -6.02 -12.40
C PHE A 37 2.62 -5.78 -10.92
N LEU A 38 2.15 -4.58 -10.60
CA LEU A 38 1.92 -4.14 -9.23
C LEU A 38 0.47 -3.69 -9.12
N ASP A 39 -0.20 -4.16 -8.08
CA ASP A 39 -1.49 -3.62 -7.68
C ASP A 39 -1.31 -2.25 -7.02
N SER A 40 -1.96 -1.22 -7.56
CA SER A 40 -1.91 0.13 -7.01
C SER A 40 -2.47 0.20 -5.60
N MET A 41 -3.38 -0.69 -5.20
CA MET A 41 -3.91 -0.75 -3.83
C MET A 41 -2.81 -1.03 -2.80
N GLY A 42 -1.70 -1.63 -3.22
CA GLY A 42 -0.56 -1.90 -2.35
C GLY A 42 0.17 -0.66 -1.84
N PHE A 43 0.01 0.48 -2.52
CA PHE A 43 0.68 1.74 -2.18
C PHE A 43 -0.22 2.99 -2.27
N ILE A 44 -1.38 2.90 -2.91
CA ILE A 44 -2.46 3.89 -2.94
C ILE A 44 -3.70 3.21 -2.35
N GLY A 45 -3.78 3.14 -1.01
CA GLY A 45 -4.85 2.44 -0.29
C GLY A 45 -6.21 3.16 -0.31
N ALA A 46 -6.65 3.63 -1.49
CA ALA A 46 -7.87 4.40 -1.69
C ALA A 46 -8.59 3.94 -2.98
N SER A 47 -9.92 4.09 -3.00
CA SER A 47 -10.69 3.83 -4.22
C SER A 47 -10.37 4.85 -5.30
N ILE A 48 -10.56 4.49 -6.58
CA ILE A 48 -10.39 5.42 -7.71
C ILE A 48 -11.25 6.67 -7.54
N ALA A 49 -12.47 6.55 -7.01
CA ALA A 49 -13.34 7.70 -6.77
C ALA A 49 -12.77 8.64 -5.70
N ALA A 50 -12.31 8.10 -4.56
CA ALA A 50 -11.68 8.90 -3.50
C ALA A 50 -10.38 9.56 -3.99
N LEU A 51 -9.55 8.81 -4.72
CA LEU A 51 -8.32 9.32 -5.33
C LEU A 51 -8.60 10.44 -6.32
N GLY A 52 -9.61 10.28 -7.19
CA GLY A 52 -10.03 11.29 -8.15
C GLY A 52 -10.46 12.59 -7.49
N ASN A 53 -11.23 12.50 -6.40
CA ASN A 53 -11.61 13.68 -5.61
C ASN A 53 -10.39 14.39 -5.01
N THR A 54 -9.45 13.63 -4.42
CA THR A 54 -8.21 14.17 -3.86
C THR A 54 -7.34 14.87 -4.91
N LEU A 55 -7.30 14.33 -6.14
CA LEU A 55 -6.51 14.89 -7.24
C LEU A 55 -7.22 16.01 -8.02
N GLY A 56 -8.50 16.29 -7.73
CA GLY A 56 -9.31 17.22 -8.51
C GLY A 56 -9.69 16.68 -9.91
N ILE A 57 -9.59 15.38 -10.12
CA ILE A 57 -9.94 14.67 -11.36
C ILE A 57 -11.04 13.66 -11.01
N PRO A 58 -12.29 14.11 -10.79
CA PRO A 58 -13.35 13.23 -10.35
C PRO A 58 -13.60 12.11 -11.36
N LYS A 59 -13.94 10.93 -10.83
CA LYS A 59 -14.35 9.77 -11.60
C LYS A 59 -15.66 10.04 -12.33
N LEU A 60 -15.83 9.49 -13.53
CA LEU A 60 -17.10 9.55 -14.24
C LEU A 60 -18.13 8.57 -13.64
N PRO A 61 -19.44 8.85 -13.75
CA PRO A 61 -20.47 7.87 -13.44
C PRO A 61 -20.32 6.61 -14.28
N MET A 62 -20.52 5.44 -13.68
CA MET A 62 -20.39 4.17 -14.40
C MET A 62 -21.51 4.02 -15.44
N PRO A 63 -21.20 3.75 -16.72
CA PRO A 63 -22.22 3.54 -17.75
C PRO A 63 -23.08 2.29 -17.47
N PRO A 64 -24.35 2.27 -17.93
CA PRO A 64 -25.14 1.04 -17.93
C PRO A 64 -24.53 -0.01 -18.88
N GLN A 65 -24.80 -1.29 -18.65
CA GLN A 65 -24.23 -2.39 -19.45
C GLN A 65 -24.55 -2.30 -20.95
N ILE A 66 -25.71 -1.75 -21.31
CA ILE A 66 -26.14 -1.58 -22.71
C ILE A 66 -25.54 -0.34 -23.39
N ALA A 67 -24.71 0.44 -22.69
CA ALA A 67 -24.08 1.61 -23.26
C ALA A 67 -23.14 1.25 -24.42
N SER A 68 -22.95 2.19 -25.35
CA SER A 68 -22.01 2.05 -26.45
C SER A 68 -20.57 1.90 -25.97
N ASP A 69 -19.75 1.18 -26.73
CA ASP A 69 -18.31 1.03 -26.49
C ASP A 69 -17.59 2.37 -26.31
N SER A 70 -17.97 3.42 -27.06
CA SER A 70 -17.37 4.75 -26.94
C SER A 70 -17.55 5.37 -25.54
N LEU A 71 -18.69 5.14 -24.88
CA LEU A 71 -18.96 5.67 -23.55
C LEU A 71 -18.20 4.86 -22.49
N TRP A 72 -18.12 3.55 -22.67
CA TRP A 72 -17.28 2.68 -21.84
C TRP A 72 -15.80 3.01 -21.96
N GLU A 73 -15.34 3.34 -23.18
CA GLU A 73 -13.96 3.75 -23.42
C GLU A 73 -13.63 5.06 -22.69
N GLU A 74 -14.49 6.08 -22.78
CA GLU A 74 -14.31 7.34 -22.06
C GLU A 74 -14.22 7.13 -20.54
N TYR A 75 -15.14 6.33 -19.98
CA TYR A 75 -15.13 5.96 -18.57
C TYR A 75 -13.84 5.23 -18.17
N CYS A 76 -13.42 4.22 -18.93
CA CYS A 76 -12.18 3.47 -18.66
C CYS A 76 -10.93 4.36 -18.77
N GLN A 77 -10.89 5.26 -19.76
CA GLN A 77 -9.81 6.23 -19.90
C GLN A 77 -9.75 7.18 -18.70
N ARG A 78 -10.89 7.61 -18.16
CA ARG A 78 -10.94 8.40 -16.92
C ARG A 78 -10.36 7.63 -15.75
N ASP A 79 -10.77 6.37 -15.54
CA ASP A 79 -10.27 5.56 -14.43
C ASP A 79 -8.75 5.36 -14.50
N VAL A 80 -8.23 5.10 -15.70
CA VAL A 80 -6.79 4.97 -15.95
C VAL A 80 -6.07 6.30 -15.72
N LEU A 81 -6.64 7.43 -16.15
CA LEU A 81 -6.06 8.75 -15.91
C LEU A 81 -5.93 9.05 -14.41
N VAL A 82 -7.00 8.80 -13.64
CA VAL A 82 -6.99 9.01 -12.18
C VAL A 82 -5.93 8.14 -11.51
N MET A 83 -5.86 6.86 -11.86
CA MET A 83 -4.86 5.94 -11.33
C MET A 83 -3.45 6.37 -11.69
N LYS A 84 -3.18 6.68 -12.97
CA LYS A 84 -1.89 7.17 -13.45
C LYS A 84 -1.45 8.42 -12.67
N SER A 85 -2.33 9.42 -12.55
CA SER A 85 -2.04 10.66 -11.84
C SER A 85 -1.74 10.42 -10.35
N GLY A 86 -2.45 9.49 -9.71
CA GLY A 86 -2.15 9.11 -8.32
C GLY A 86 -0.79 8.43 -8.15
N VAL A 87 -0.45 7.51 -9.06
CA VAL A 87 0.86 6.84 -9.07
C VAL A 87 1.99 7.85 -9.31
N GLU A 88 1.83 8.74 -10.28
CA GLU A 88 2.81 9.81 -10.58
C GLU A 88 2.98 10.76 -9.39
N ALA A 89 1.89 11.14 -8.73
CA ALA A 89 1.93 11.98 -7.53
C ALA A 89 2.67 11.29 -6.37
N PHE A 90 2.45 9.99 -6.16
CA PHE A 90 3.15 9.23 -5.12
C PHE A 90 4.65 9.07 -5.43
N ILE A 91 5.01 8.76 -6.68
CA ILE A 91 6.42 8.68 -7.11
C ILE A 91 7.10 10.04 -6.94
N LYS A 92 6.41 11.14 -7.31
CA LYS A 92 6.89 12.50 -7.09
C LYS A 92 7.09 12.78 -5.60
N PHE A 93 6.13 12.42 -4.75
CA PHE A 93 6.25 12.56 -3.30
C PHE A 93 7.48 11.82 -2.76
N VAL A 94 7.70 10.57 -3.18
CA VAL A 94 8.89 9.78 -2.80
C VAL A 94 10.18 10.49 -3.22
N LYS A 95 10.24 11.03 -4.45
CA LYS A 95 11.41 11.73 -4.96
C LYS A 95 11.65 13.07 -4.26
N ASP A 96 10.62 13.90 -4.12
CA ASP A 96 10.71 15.25 -3.54
C ASP A 96 11.10 15.21 -2.06
N ASN A 97 10.70 14.16 -1.34
CA ASN A 97 11.03 13.97 0.07
C ASN A 97 12.25 13.06 0.30
N ASP A 98 12.99 12.74 -0.77
CA ASP A 98 14.18 11.87 -0.73
C ASP A 98 13.92 10.54 0.00
N LEU A 99 12.80 9.85 -0.26
CA LEU A 99 12.40 8.65 0.47
C LEU A 99 13.02 7.35 -0.10
N GLY A 100 14.15 7.48 -0.79
CA GLY A 100 14.81 6.39 -1.49
C GLY A 100 14.07 5.97 -2.78
N LYS A 101 14.24 4.71 -3.19
CA LYS A 101 13.58 4.17 -4.40
C LYS A 101 12.11 3.84 -4.17
N PHE A 102 11.32 3.88 -5.25
CA PHE A 102 9.94 3.38 -5.26
C PHE A 102 9.89 1.88 -4.92
N SER A 103 9.02 1.52 -3.99
CA SER A 103 8.81 0.17 -3.48
C SER A 103 7.41 -0.36 -3.82
N TYR A 104 7.26 -1.69 -3.83
CA TYR A 104 6.03 -2.35 -4.33
C TYR A 104 4.84 -2.26 -3.37
N THR A 105 5.08 -1.98 -2.09
CA THR A 105 4.06 -1.82 -1.07
C THR A 105 4.35 -0.59 -0.23
N ILE A 106 3.33 -0.01 0.41
CA ILE A 106 3.50 1.12 1.31
C ILE A 106 4.42 0.77 2.49
N ALA A 107 4.30 -0.44 3.06
CA ALA A 107 5.19 -0.91 4.12
C ALA A 107 6.64 -1.02 3.64
N GLY A 108 6.84 -1.53 2.42
CA GLY A 108 8.16 -1.57 1.78
C GLY A 108 8.72 -0.17 1.54
N GLN A 109 7.87 0.78 1.11
CA GLN A 109 8.26 2.17 0.92
C GLN A 109 8.67 2.83 2.25
N SER A 110 7.91 2.61 3.32
CA SER A 110 8.23 3.13 4.65
C SER A 110 9.56 2.58 5.17
N LEU A 111 9.80 1.26 5.03
CA LEU A 111 11.09 0.66 5.41
C LEU A 111 12.25 1.16 4.54
N GLN A 112 12.02 1.35 3.24
CA GLN A 112 13.01 1.92 2.32
C GLN A 112 13.36 3.37 2.71
N ALA A 113 12.36 4.19 3.04
CA ALA A 113 12.55 5.55 3.52
C ALA A 113 13.35 5.58 4.83
N TYR A 114 12.98 4.72 5.78
CA TYR A 114 13.70 4.55 7.05
C TYR A 114 15.17 4.21 6.82
N ARG A 115 15.46 3.19 6.01
CA ARG A 115 16.84 2.76 5.72
C ARG A 115 17.66 3.79 4.95
N HIS A 116 17.01 4.56 4.08
CA HIS A 116 17.68 5.56 3.24
C HIS A 116 18.02 6.85 4.01
N ARG A 117 17.12 7.33 4.86
CA ARG A 117 17.29 8.63 5.55
C ARG A 117 17.58 8.57 7.04
N PHE A 118 17.04 7.57 7.74
CA PHE A 118 16.84 7.66 9.19
C PHE A 118 17.56 6.56 9.97
N LEU A 119 17.97 5.47 9.32
CA LEU A 119 18.71 4.39 9.95
C LEU A 119 20.16 4.82 10.20
N THR A 120 20.46 5.17 11.45
CA THR A 120 21.79 5.62 11.88
C THR A 120 22.62 4.53 12.55
N CYS A 121 22.04 3.34 12.76
CA CYS A 121 22.69 2.21 13.43
C CYS A 121 22.42 0.89 12.69
N ASN A 122 23.19 -0.15 13.06
CA ASN A 122 22.95 -1.50 12.55
C ASN A 122 21.80 -2.16 13.32
N ILE A 123 20.85 -2.76 12.59
CA ILE A 123 19.83 -3.64 13.16
C ILE A 123 20.40 -5.05 13.20
N TRP A 124 20.58 -5.59 14.40
CA TRP A 124 21.06 -6.95 14.61
C TRP A 124 19.88 -7.92 14.75
N ILE A 125 19.96 -9.07 14.09
CA ILE A 125 18.91 -10.10 14.13
C ILE A 125 19.56 -11.39 14.62
N HIS A 126 19.11 -11.91 15.77
CA HIS A 126 19.55 -13.21 16.25
C HIS A 126 18.75 -14.35 15.59
N ARG A 127 19.19 -15.59 15.81
CA ARG A 127 18.55 -16.79 15.23
C ARG A 127 18.30 -17.91 16.24
N TYR A 128 18.22 -17.57 17.53
CA TYR A 128 17.87 -18.49 18.62
C TYR A 128 16.37 -18.83 18.56
N PRO A 129 15.97 -20.06 18.17
CA PRO A 129 14.57 -20.37 17.87
C PRO A 129 13.64 -20.28 19.09
N ASP A 130 14.13 -20.71 20.26
CA ASP A 130 13.44 -20.64 21.54
C ASP A 130 13.14 -19.20 21.97
N VAL A 131 14.11 -18.30 21.77
CA VAL A 131 13.94 -16.87 22.02
C VAL A 131 12.94 -16.27 21.04
N MET A 132 13.08 -16.54 19.73
CA MET A 132 12.16 -16.03 18.71
C MET A 132 10.71 -16.48 18.94
N GLU A 133 10.51 -17.71 19.44
CA GLU A 133 9.19 -18.21 19.80
C GLU A 133 8.64 -17.50 21.05
N ALA A 134 9.48 -17.23 22.06
CA ALA A 134 9.07 -16.42 23.20
C ALA A 134 8.68 -14.99 22.80
N GLU A 135 9.47 -14.34 21.92
CA GLU A 135 9.20 -13.01 21.39
C GLU A 135 7.86 -12.97 20.63
N ARG A 136 7.61 -13.95 19.75
CA ARG A 136 6.33 -14.04 19.01
C ARG A 136 5.14 -14.23 19.95
N ARG A 137 5.28 -15.03 21.01
CA ARG A 137 4.22 -15.21 22.02
C ARG A 137 3.95 -13.95 22.83
N ALA A 138 4.97 -13.11 23.03
CA ALA A 138 4.84 -11.81 23.70
C ALA A 138 4.35 -10.69 22.77
N TYR A 139 4.27 -10.92 21.46
CA TYR A 139 3.82 -9.91 20.50
C TYR A 139 2.30 -9.78 20.51
N HIS A 140 1.81 -8.73 21.16
CA HIS A 140 0.39 -8.41 21.27
C HIS A 140 0.04 -7.15 20.46
N GLY A 141 -1.18 -7.14 19.91
CA GLY A 141 -1.72 -5.98 19.18
C GLY A 141 -2.25 -4.88 20.10
N GLY A 142 -2.99 -3.93 19.53
CA GLY A 142 -3.70 -2.91 20.29
C GLY A 142 -4.76 -3.53 21.21
N ARG A 143 -4.95 -2.93 22.39
CA ARG A 143 -5.99 -3.32 23.34
C ARG A 143 -7.33 -2.73 22.90
N THR A 144 -8.30 -3.60 22.63
CA THR A 144 -9.68 -3.22 22.29
C THR A 144 -10.63 -3.98 23.20
N GLU A 145 -11.39 -3.28 24.03
CA GLU A 145 -12.37 -3.90 24.92
C GLU A 145 -13.59 -3.00 25.10
N ALA A 146 -14.74 -3.62 25.37
CA ALA A 146 -15.94 -2.91 25.78
C ALA A 146 -15.95 -2.81 27.31
N PHE A 147 -15.49 -1.68 27.85
CA PHE A 147 -15.50 -1.42 29.29
C PHE A 147 -16.91 -1.36 29.88
N PHE A 148 -17.92 -1.07 29.06
CA PHE A 148 -19.33 -1.02 29.42
C PHE A 148 -20.19 -1.56 28.27
N LEU A 149 -21.19 -2.36 28.59
CA LEU A 149 -22.13 -2.93 27.63
C LEU A 149 -23.54 -2.43 27.94
N GLY A 150 -24.16 -1.75 26.98
CA GLY A 150 -25.50 -1.16 27.10
C GLY A 150 -25.48 0.36 26.93
N GLU A 151 -26.55 1.00 27.39
CA GLU A 151 -26.67 2.46 27.35
C GLU A 151 -25.76 3.10 28.41
N VAL A 152 -24.80 3.90 27.94
CA VAL A 152 -23.87 4.60 28.84
C VAL A 152 -24.67 5.63 29.65
N PRO A 153 -24.72 5.53 30.99
CA PRO A 153 -25.56 6.40 31.83
C PRO A 153 -24.87 7.76 32.04
N ALA A 154 -24.61 8.49 30.95
CA ALA A 154 -23.96 9.79 30.98
C ALA A 154 -24.58 10.73 29.94
N ASP A 155 -24.86 11.97 30.35
CA ASP A 155 -25.42 12.99 29.46
C ASP A 155 -24.46 13.42 28.35
N LYS A 156 -23.14 13.22 28.55
CA LYS A 156 -22.09 13.56 27.59
C LYS A 156 -21.02 12.47 27.57
N ILE A 157 -20.61 12.13 26.35
CA ILE A 157 -19.53 11.18 26.07
C ILE A 157 -18.42 11.94 25.35
N TYR A 158 -17.18 11.75 25.80
CA TYR A 158 -16.00 12.32 25.18
C TYR A 158 -15.21 11.22 24.46
N TYR A 159 -14.73 11.53 23.26
CA TYR A 159 -13.83 10.68 22.50
C TYR A 159 -12.45 11.33 22.46
N LEU A 160 -11.44 10.58 22.89
CA LEU A 160 -10.04 11.02 22.93
C LEU A 160 -9.22 10.04 22.10
N ASP A 161 -8.32 10.57 21.28
CA ASP A 161 -7.41 9.79 20.43
C ASP A 161 -5.97 10.33 20.59
N ILE A 162 -5.00 9.43 20.47
CA ILE A 162 -3.57 9.76 20.56
C ILE A 162 -3.05 9.95 19.14
N ASN A 163 -2.63 11.17 18.83
CA ASN A 163 -1.98 11.49 17.55
C ASN A 163 -0.75 10.60 17.32
N SER A 164 -0.85 9.70 16.34
CA SER A 164 0.25 8.82 15.92
C SER A 164 0.86 8.00 17.07
N MET A 165 0.02 7.29 17.83
CA MET A 165 0.41 6.51 19.03
C MET A 165 1.70 5.68 18.88
N TYR A 166 1.82 4.84 17.84
CA TYR A 166 3.02 4.00 17.67
C TYR A 166 4.28 4.84 17.39
N PRO A 167 4.28 5.77 16.41
CA PRO A 167 5.39 6.70 16.25
C PRO A 167 5.76 7.49 17.51
N SER A 168 4.78 7.97 18.29
CA SER A 168 5.07 8.77 19.49
C SER A 168 5.84 7.95 20.53
N VAL A 169 5.46 6.69 20.76
CA VAL A 169 6.20 5.85 21.70
C VAL A 169 7.57 5.46 21.17
N MET A 170 7.71 5.21 19.85
CA MET A 170 8.99 4.88 19.20
C MET A 170 10.04 5.98 19.31
N VAL A 171 9.62 7.25 19.44
CA VAL A 171 10.53 8.39 19.63
C VAL A 171 11.01 8.47 21.08
N ASP A 172 10.10 8.29 22.04
CA ASP A 172 10.35 8.61 23.45
C ASP A 172 10.82 7.41 24.30
N ARG A 173 10.77 6.19 23.77
CA ARG A 173 11.07 4.97 24.53
C ARG A 173 12.21 4.17 23.89
N PRO A 174 13.06 3.54 24.71
CA PRO A 174 14.00 2.55 24.20
C PRO A 174 13.24 1.31 23.72
N TYR A 175 13.57 0.86 22.51
CA TYR A 175 13.10 -0.41 21.95
C TYR A 175 14.31 -1.31 21.65
N PRO A 176 14.16 -2.64 21.78
CA PRO A 176 15.19 -3.60 21.39
C PRO A 176 15.47 -3.58 19.89
#